data_AF-K0PJN4-F1
#
_entry.id   AF-K0PJN4-F1
#
_cell.length_a   1.000
_cell.length_b   1.000
_cell.length_c   1.000
_cell.angle_alpha   90.00
_cell.angle_beta   90.00
_cell.angle_gamma   90.00
#
_symmetry.space_group_name_H-M   'P 1'
#
loop_
_entity.id
_entity.type
_entity.pdbx_description
1 polymer ?
#
loop_
_entity_poly.entity_id
_entity_poly.type
_entity_poly.pdbx_seq_one_letter_code
_entity_poly.pdbx_strand_id
1 'polypeptide(L)'
;MLKTHEVLQAQEGFISHQVLEQVSGPGEFNFVTIVQWESVDMIDRAKVAVQAAHRARNFDPQALFQRLGIRADIANYRPVAA
;
A
#
# COMPACT_ATOMS: atom_id res chain seq x y z
N MET A 1 -9.40 10.18 5.29
CA MET A 1 -8.12 9.76 4.66
C MET A 1 -8.17 8.28 4.23
N LEU A 2 -9.28 7.80 3.64
CA LEU A 2 -9.56 6.37 3.50
C LEU A 2 -9.67 5.86 2.04
N LYS A 3 -9.13 6.55 1.03
CA LYS A 3 -9.49 6.27 -0.38
C LYS A 3 -8.62 5.21 -1.10
N THR A 4 -7.38 4.99 -0.68
CA THR A 4 -6.52 3.98 -1.35
C THR A 4 -6.82 2.56 -0.87
N HIS A 5 -7.13 2.38 0.41
CA HIS A 5 -7.45 1.07 0.98
C HIS A 5 -8.77 0.50 0.42
N GLU A 6 -9.77 1.34 0.19
CA GLU A 6 -11.03 0.95 -0.47
C GLU A 6 -10.78 0.45 -1.90
N VAL A 7 -9.92 1.14 -2.65
CA VAL A 7 -9.54 0.70 -4.01
C VAL A 7 -8.86 -0.66 -3.95
N LEU A 8 -7.91 -0.85 -3.03
CA LEU A 8 -7.22 -2.14 -2.83
C LEU A 8 -8.19 -3.26 -2.47
N GLN A 9 -9.11 -3.03 -1.53
CA GLN A 9 -10.12 -4.02 -1.11
C GLN A 9 -11.07 -4.43 -2.23
N ALA A 10 -11.32 -3.55 -3.19
CA ALA A 10 -12.25 -3.81 -4.29
C ALA A 10 -11.63 -4.60 -5.45
N GLN A 11 -10.32 -4.88 -5.42
CA GLN A 11 -9.68 -5.63 -6.51
C GLN A 11 -9.85 -7.14 -6.34
N GLU A 12 -9.84 -7.84 -7.47
CA GLU A 12 -9.83 -9.30 -7.52
C GLU A 12 -8.59 -9.87 -6.80
N GLY A 13 -8.78 -10.96 -6.06
CA GLY A 13 -7.70 -11.64 -5.33
C GLY A 13 -7.20 -10.90 -4.08
N PHE A 14 -7.90 -9.85 -3.62
CA PHE A 14 -7.62 -9.23 -2.33
C PHE A 14 -7.96 -10.22 -1.19
N ILE A 15 -6.98 -10.51 -0.33
CA ILE A 15 -7.18 -11.39 0.83
C ILE A 15 -7.42 -10.55 2.09
N SER A 16 -6.51 -9.61 2.36
CA SER A 16 -6.56 -8.81 3.58
C SER A 16 -5.64 -7.60 3.48
N HIS A 17 -5.84 -6.63 4.39
CA HIS A 17 -4.83 -5.64 4.68
C HIS A 17 -4.75 -5.36 6.18
N GLN A 18 -3.62 -4.81 6.59
CA GLN A 18 -3.43 -4.23 7.91
C GLN A 18 -2.64 -2.93 7.79
N VAL A 19 -2.98 -1.96 8.65
CA VAL A 19 -2.19 -0.76 8.87
C VAL A 19 -1.71 -0.83 10.31
N LEU A 20 -0.39 -0.78 10.48
CA LEU A 20 0.28 -0.91 11.76
C LEU A 20 0.99 0.40 12.05
N GLU A 21 0.89 0.85 13.30
CA GLU A 21 1.70 1.94 13.84
C GLU A 21 2.81 1.34 14.71
N GLN A 22 4.02 1.87 14.56
CA GLN A 22 5.13 1.47 15.40
C GLN A 22 4.95 2.03 16.81
N VAL A 23 4.75 1.14 17.77
CA VAL A 23 4.59 1.51 19.19
C VAL A 23 5.88 1.42 20.00
N SER A 24 6.92 0.74 19.50
CA SER A 24 8.22 0.58 20.16
C SER A 24 9.31 0.07 19.19
N GLY A 25 10.57 0.04 19.67
CA GLY A 25 11.72 -0.49 18.92
C GLY A 25 12.42 0.54 18.00
N PRO A 26 13.58 0.19 17.41
CA PRO A 26 14.42 1.12 16.64
C PRO A 26 14.05 1.21 15.15
N GLY A 27 12.87 0.72 14.75
CA GLY A 27 12.44 0.68 13.35
C GLY A 27 12.45 2.06 12.67
N GLU A 28 12.81 2.08 11.39
CA GLU A 28 12.92 3.31 10.60
C GLU A 28 11.55 3.91 10.22
N PHE A 29 10.54 3.04 10.05
CA PHE A 29 9.20 3.42 9.60
C PHE A 29 8.21 3.35 10.76
N ASN A 30 7.50 4.45 10.98
CA ASN A 30 6.48 4.58 12.01
C ASN A 30 5.11 4.01 11.60
N PHE A 31 4.89 3.79 10.30
CA PHE A 31 3.69 3.14 9.77
C PHE A 31 4.07 2.06 8.76
N VAL A 32 3.37 0.92 8.83
CA VAL A 32 3.48 -0.18 7.87
C VAL A 32 2.10 -0.54 7.36
N THR A 33 1.95 -0.57 6.04
CA THR A 33 0.76 -1.15 5.40
C THR A 33 1.14 -2.48 4.77
N ILE A 34 0.46 -3.55 5.18
CA ILE A 34 0.61 -4.87 4.58
C ILE A 34 -0.69 -5.19 3.85
N VAL A 35 -0.59 -5.61 2.59
CA VAL A 35 -1.73 -6.07 1.79
C VAL A 35 -1.41 -7.45 1.26
N GLN A 36 -2.31 -8.39 1.45
CA GLN A 36 -2.17 -9.77 1.01
C GLN A 36 -3.04 -10.02 -0.22
N TRP A 37 -2.46 -10.75 -1.17
CA TRP A 37 -3.05 -11.05 -2.46
C TRP A 37 -2.89 -12.53 -2.79
N GLU A 38 -3.84 -13.07 -3.54
CA GLU A 38 -3.81 -14.46 -3.99
C GLU A 38 -2.64 -14.78 -4.93
N SER A 39 -2.20 -13.81 -5.74
CA SER A 39 -1.10 -14.01 -6.68
C SER A 39 -0.38 -12.70 -7.01
N VAL A 40 0.82 -12.82 -7.60
CA VAL A 40 1.63 -11.67 -8.05
C VAL A 40 0.93 -10.90 -9.16
N ASP A 41 0.24 -11.59 -10.09
CA ASP A 41 -0.49 -10.93 -11.19
C ASP A 41 -1.59 -10.00 -10.67
N MET A 42 -2.24 -10.38 -9.55
CA MET A 42 -3.25 -9.54 -8.90
C MET A 42 -2.62 -8.29 -8.25
N ILE A 43 -1.39 -8.38 -7.73
CA ILE A 43 -0.65 -7.22 -7.22
C ILE A 43 -0.43 -6.19 -8.34
N ASP A 44 -0.01 -6.63 -9.52
CA ASP A 44 0.27 -5.72 -10.63
C ASP A 44 -1.00 -5.07 -11.17
N ARG A 45 -2.12 -5.81 -11.25
CA ARG A 45 -3.43 -5.24 -11.56
C ARG A 45 -3.87 -4.20 -10.52
N ALA A 46 -3.70 -4.51 -9.23
CA ALA A 46 -4.06 -3.61 -8.15
C ALA A 46 -3.24 -2.31 -8.18
N LYS A 47 -1.94 -2.38 -8.50
CA LYS A 47 -1.09 -1.19 -8.71
C LYS A 47 -1.65 -0.28 -9.82
N VAL A 48 -2.04 -0.86 -10.95
CA VAL A 48 -2.64 -0.11 -12.07
C VAL A 48 -3.95 0.56 -11.64
N ALA A 49 -4.81 -0.15 -10.90
CA ALA A 49 -6.07 0.39 -10.40
C ALA A 49 -5.86 1.55 -9.42
N VAL A 50 -4.89 1.44 -8.51
CA VAL A 50 -4.53 2.51 -7.57
C VAL A 50 -4.00 3.74 -8.33
N GLN A 51 -3.10 3.55 -9.31
CA GLN A 51 -2.60 4.65 -10.13
C GLN A 51 -3.72 5.34 -10.93
N ALA A 52 -4.66 4.58 -11.48
CA ALA A 52 -5.83 5.14 -12.15
C ALA A 52 -6.73 5.93 -11.17
N ALA A 53 -6.95 5.39 -9.98
CA ALA A 53 -7.72 6.03 -8.92
C ALA A 53 -7.09 7.34 -8.43
N HIS A 54 -5.76 7.40 -8.33
CA HIS A 54 -5.02 8.62 -8.00
C HIS A 54 -5.14 9.66 -9.12
N ARG A 55 -4.92 9.28 -10.38
CA ARG A 55 -5.08 10.17 -11.55
C ARG A 55 -6.49 10.74 -11.65
N ALA A 56 -7.52 9.91 -11.50
CA ALA A 56 -8.93 10.35 -11.54
C ALA A 56 -9.28 11.38 -10.46
N ARG A 57 -8.51 11.43 -9.37
CA ARG A 57 -8.68 12.37 -8.26
C ARG A 57 -7.70 13.55 -8.32
N ASN A 58 -6.92 13.66 -9.40
CA ASN A 58 -5.81 14.61 -9.53
C ASN A 58 -4.88 14.58 -8.29
N PHE A 59 -4.62 13.38 -7.79
CA PHE A 59 -3.81 13.15 -6.61
C PHE A 59 -2.44 12.60 -7.02
N ASP A 60 -1.39 13.26 -6.55
CA ASP A 60 0.00 12.83 -6.74
C ASP A 60 0.58 12.36 -5.38
N PRO A 61 0.77 11.04 -5.20
CA PRO A 61 1.37 10.50 -3.99
C PRO A 61 2.79 11.00 -3.74
N GLN A 62 3.60 11.20 -4.78
CA GLN A 62 4.99 11.60 -4.64
C GLN A 62 5.11 13.06 -4.21
N ALA A 63 4.28 13.95 -4.79
CA ALA A 63 4.19 15.33 -4.34
C ALA A 63 3.70 15.43 -2.88
N LEU A 64 2.75 14.57 -2.48
CA LEU A 64 2.31 14.49 -1.08
C LEU A 64 3.46 14.07 -0.16
N PHE A 65 4.22 13.04 -0.55
CA PHE A 65 5.35 12.54 0.23
C PHE A 65 6.42 13.60 0.41
N GLN A 66 6.81 14.29 -0.65
CA GLN A 66 7.77 15.40 -0.58
C GLN A 66 7.28 16.52 0.33
N ARG A 67 6.03 16.96 0.16
CA ARG A 67 5.44 18.05 0.96
C ARG A 67 5.39 17.74 2.44
N LEU A 68 5.15 16.48 2.80
CA LEU A 68 5.01 16.03 4.19
C LEU A 68 6.30 15.41 4.76
N GLY A 69 7.38 15.34 3.99
CA GLY A 69 8.62 14.68 4.42
C GLY A 69 8.47 13.17 4.66
N ILE A 70 7.53 12.52 3.96
CA ILE A 70 7.30 11.07 4.08
C ILE A 70 8.37 10.33 3.27
N ARG A 71 9.05 9.40 3.93
CA ARG A 71 9.90 8.39 3.30
C ARG A 71 9.12 7.09 3.23
N ALA A 72 8.92 6.57 2.02
CA ALA A 72 8.22 5.31 1.81
C ALA A 72 9.18 4.29 1.19
N ASP A 73 9.16 3.08 1.73
CA ASP A 73 9.74 1.90 1.10
C ASP A 73 8.59 0.94 0.75
N ILE A 74 8.53 0.51 -0.51
CA ILE A 74 7.42 -0.26 -1.05
C ILE A 74 8.00 -1.48 -1.77
N ALA A 75 7.69 -2.66 -1.25
CA ALA A 75 8.17 -3.93 -1.77
C ALA A 75 7.11 -5.03 -1.67
N ASN A 76 7.33 -6.10 -2.44
CA ASN A 76 6.52 -7.31 -2.41
C ASN A 76 7.29 -8.41 -1.69
N TYR A 77 6.60 -9.15 -0.81
CA TYR A 77 7.21 -10.21 0.00
C TYR A 77 6.48 -11.53 -0.20
N ARG A 78 7.16 -12.64 0.10
CA ARG A 78 6.58 -13.99 0.16
C ARG A 78 6.91 -14.60 1.52
N PRO A 79 6.04 -15.45 2.08
CA PRO A 79 6.38 -16.21 3.28
C PRO A 79 7.64 -17.06 3.05
N VAL A 80 8.54 -17.08 4.04
CA VAL A 80 9.73 -17.94 4.02
C VAL A 80 9.44 -19.32 4.65
N ALA A 81 8.44 -19.40 5.53
CA ALA A 81 7.89 -20.63 6.09
C ALA A 81 6.38 -20.46 6.33
N ALA A 82 5.64 -21.57 6.22
CA ALA A 82 4.20 -21.66 6.47
C ALA A 82 3.93 -22.24 7.87
#